data_AF-A0A1D7QQA3-F1
#
_entry.id   AF-A0A1D7QQA3-F1
#
_cell.length_a   1.000
_cell.length_b   1.000
_cell.length_c   1.000
_cell.angle_alpha   90.00
_cell.angle_beta   90.00
_cell.angle_gamma   90.00
#
_symmetry.space_group_name_H-M   'P 1'
#
loop_
_entity.id
_entity.type
_entity.pdbx_description
1 polymer ?
#
loop_
_entity_poly.entity_id
_entity_poly.type
_entity_poly.pdbx_seq_one_letter_code
_entity_poly.pdbx_strand_id
1 'polypeptide(L)'
;MNSLKDAILKVLGKTYQPLTLVEIRFKRYDLAFKTDGDGCPVLLFMGEKDENGRIKGARYARRLLKAADGKVIKDHWDHKGKATAQL
;
A
#
# COMPACT_ATOMS: atom_id res chain seq x y z
N MET A 1 -5.63 16.56 4.80
CA MET A 1 -4.97 15.25 5.03
C MET A 1 -5.96 14.15 4.65
N ASN A 2 -5.75 13.47 3.52
CA ASN A 2 -6.53 12.27 3.19
C ASN A 2 -5.80 11.06 3.76
N SER A 3 -6.08 10.74 5.01
CA SER A 3 -5.54 9.55 5.67
C SER A 3 -6.26 8.30 5.18
N LEU A 4 -5.53 7.20 5.01
CA LEU A 4 -6.14 5.88 4.76
C LEU A 4 -7.01 5.47 5.96
N LYS A 5 -8.07 4.71 5.68
CA LYS A 5 -8.96 4.18 6.74
C LYS A 5 -8.24 3.13 7.58
N ASP A 6 -8.53 3.07 8.88
CA ASP A 6 -7.92 2.13 9.83
C ASP A 6 -7.96 0.67 9.39
N ALA A 7 -9.07 0.26 8.76
CA ALA A 7 -9.20 -1.12 8.29
C ALA A 7 -8.20 -1.47 7.17
N ILE A 8 -7.86 -0.50 6.32
CA ILE A 8 -6.81 -0.65 5.29
C ILE A 8 -5.44 -0.60 5.95
N LEU A 9 -5.23 0.28 6.93
CA LEU A 9 -3.99 0.33 7.70
C LEU A 9 -3.71 -1.01 8.41
N LYS A 10 -4.74 -1.70 8.93
CA LYS A 10 -4.60 -3.05 9.51
C LYS A 10 -4.16 -4.11 8.51
N VAL A 11 -4.54 -3.98 7.24
CA VAL A 11 -4.04 -4.85 6.16
C VAL A 11 -2.56 -4.53 5.93
N LEU A 12 -2.25 -3.26 5.69
CA LEU A 12 -0.90 -2.80 5.34
C LEU A 12 0.13 -2.88 6.49
N GLY A 13 -0.35 -3.00 7.73
CA GLY A 13 0.49 -3.17 8.91
C GLY A 13 1.00 -4.60 9.13
N LYS A 14 0.61 -5.56 8.28
CA LYS A 14 1.11 -6.94 8.33
C LYS A 14 2.42 -7.08 7.55
N THR A 15 3.21 -8.08 7.94
CA THR A 15 4.35 -8.55 7.15
C THR A 15 3.87 -9.54 6.10
N TYR A 16 4.38 -9.40 4.88
CA TYR A 16 4.06 -10.24 3.74
C TYR A 16 5.33 -10.87 3.16
N GLN A 17 5.20 -11.65 2.09
CA GLN A 17 6.37 -12.13 1.36
C GLN A 17 7.22 -10.94 0.89
N PRO A 18 8.55 -10.94 1.13
CA PRO A 18 9.44 -9.89 0.66
C PRO A 18 9.43 -9.72 -0.86
N LEU A 19 9.71 -8.50 -1.32
CA LEU A 19 9.91 -8.14 -2.74
C LEU A 19 8.81 -8.65 -3.68
N THR A 20 7.57 -8.69 -3.20
CA THR A 20 6.44 -9.29 -3.89
C THR A 20 5.34 -8.24 -4.14
N LEU A 21 4.60 -8.42 -5.23
CA LEU A 21 3.35 -7.72 -5.48
C LEU A 21 2.20 -8.55 -4.91
N VAL A 22 1.46 -8.00 -3.96
CA VAL A 22 0.31 -8.65 -3.33
C VAL A 22 -0.96 -7.99 -3.81
N GLU A 23 -1.86 -8.78 -4.37
CA GLU A 23 -3.19 -8.36 -4.80
C GLU A 23 -4.27 -8.98 -3.90
N ILE A 24 -5.15 -8.14 -3.35
CA ILE A 24 -6.30 -8.61 -2.57
C ILE A 24 -7.53 -7.74 -2.84
N ARG A 25 -8.70 -8.36 -2.76
CA ARG A 25 -9.97 -7.64 -2.74
C ARG A 25 -10.35 -7.30 -1.31
N PHE A 26 -10.60 -6.02 -1.04
CA PHE A 26 -11.03 -5.51 0.26
C PHE A 26 -12.30 -4.66 0.13
N LYS A 27 -13.45 -5.26 0.45
CA LYS A 27 -14.78 -4.67 0.24
C LYS A 27 -14.96 -4.26 -1.24
N ARG A 28 -15.18 -2.98 -1.50
CA ARG A 28 -15.32 -2.41 -2.85
C ARG A 28 -14.01 -2.08 -3.54
N TYR A 29 -12.88 -2.24 -2.85
CA TYR A 29 -11.58 -1.89 -3.39
C TYR A 29 -10.82 -3.14 -3.78
N ASP A 30 -10.21 -3.11 -4.95
CA ASP A 30 -9.07 -3.93 -5.29
C ASP A 30 -7.81 -3.19 -4.81
N LEU A 31 -7.02 -3.89 -4.01
CA LEU A 31 -5.77 -3.41 -3.47
C LEU A 31 -4.63 -4.17 -4.12
N ALA A 32 -3.62 -3.43 -4.57
CA ALA A 32 -2.35 -4.00 -4.97
C ALA A 32 -1.22 -3.25 -4.31
N PHE A 33 -0.35 -3.96 -3.58
CA PHE A 33 0.76 -3.32 -2.88
C PHE A 33 2.06 -4.09 -3.06
N LYS A 34 3.15 -3.34 -3.16
CA LYS A 34 4.51 -3.89 -3.22
C LYS A 34 5.12 -3.92 -1.84
N THR A 35 5.82 -5.01 -1.56
CA THR A 35 6.59 -5.19 -0.33
C THR A 35 8.07 -4.94 -0.58
N ASP A 36 8.77 -4.46 0.44
CA ASP A 36 10.23 -4.34 0.43
C ASP A 36 10.92 -5.66 0.83
N GLY A 37 12.23 -5.63 1.04
CA GLY A 37 13.03 -6.79 1.46
C GLY A 37 12.67 -7.36 2.83
N ASP A 38 12.00 -6.57 3.68
CA ASP A 38 11.52 -7.00 4.99
C ASP A 38 10.06 -7.50 4.94
N GLY A 39 9.45 -7.52 3.75
CA GLY A 39 8.04 -7.86 3.60
C GLY A 39 7.09 -6.75 4.03
N CYS A 40 7.59 -5.53 4.25
CA CYS A 40 6.77 -4.39 4.62
C CYS A 40 6.11 -3.78 3.38
N PRO A 41 4.79 -3.57 3.36
CA PRO A 41 4.15 -2.82 2.28
C PRO A 41 4.68 -1.39 2.23
N VAL A 42 5.16 -0.96 1.04
CA VAL A 42 5.78 0.36 0.82
C VAL A 42 5.08 1.19 -0.27
N LEU A 43 4.36 0.54 -1.18
CA LEU A 43 3.59 1.18 -2.25
C LEU A 43 2.22 0.53 -2.33
N LEU A 44 1.17 1.32 -2.45
CA LEU A 44 -0.21 0.87 -2.58
C LEU A 44 -0.87 1.51 -3.79
N PHE A 45 -1.58 0.69 -4.56
CA PHE A 45 -2.63 1.07 -5.47
C PHE A 45 -3.96 0.60 -4.91
N MET A 46 -4.94 1.49 -4.84
CA MET A 46 -6.27 1.22 -4.33
C MET A 46 -7.30 1.78 -5.29
N GLY A 47 -8.20 0.94 -5.76
CA GLY A 47 -9.20 1.33 -6.74
C GLY A 47 -10.13 0.19 -7.08
N GLU A 48 -10.61 0.19 -8.31
CA GLU A 48 -11.37 -0.90 -8.90
C GLU A 48 -10.55 -1.49 -10.05
N LYS A 49 -10.45 -2.82 -10.08
CA LYS A 49 -9.77 -3.56 -11.14
C LYS A 49 -10.67 -3.63 -12.36
N ASP A 50 -10.20 -3.14 -13.49
CA ASP A 50 -10.93 -3.24 -14.75
C ASP A 50 -10.77 -4.62 -15.40
N GLU A 51 -11.51 -4.85 -16.49
CA GLU A 51 -11.49 -6.10 -17.27
C GLU A 51 -10.10 -6.45 -17.83
N ASN A 52 -9.22 -5.46 -17.95
CA ASN A 52 -7.83 -5.64 -18.39
C ASN A 52 -6.87 -5.87 -17.22
N GLY A 53 -7.39 -6.06 -16.01
CA GLY A 53 -6.62 -6.28 -14.80
C GLY A 53 -5.94 -5.02 -14.23
N ARG A 54 -6.28 -3.82 -14.72
CA ARG A 54 -5.68 -2.57 -14.24
C ARG A 54 -6.47 -2.01 -13.07
N ILE A 55 -5.78 -1.62 -12.01
CA ILE A 55 -6.43 -0.91 -10.89
C ILE A 55 -6.48 0.58 -11.21
N LYS A 56 -7.70 1.11 -11.34
CA LYS A 56 -7.98 2.55 -11.50
C LYS A 56 -8.42 3.14 -10.16
N GLY A 57 -7.64 4.06 -9.63
CA GLY A 57 -7.99 4.70 -8.36
C GLY A 57 -6.90 5.65 -7.90
N ALA A 58 -6.31 5.37 -6.74
CA ALA A 58 -5.32 6.22 -6.09
C ALA A 58 -4.05 5.44 -5.75
N ARG A 59 -2.91 6.14 -5.78
CA ARG A 59 -1.60 5.61 -5.36
C ARG A 59 -1.16 6.24 -4.05
N TYR A 60 -0.60 5.42 -3.17
CA TYR A 60 -0.03 5.84 -1.90
C TYR A 60 1.38 5.28 -1.75
N ALA A 61 2.27 6.06 -1.15
CA ALA A 61 3.61 5.61 -0.79
C ALA A 61 3.78 5.69 0.72
N ARG A 62 4.31 4.62 1.33
CA ARG A 62 4.63 4.63 2.76
C ARG A 62 5.91 5.41 2.99
N ARG A 63 5.92 6.20 4.06
CA ARG A 63 7.08 6.90 4.57
C ARG A 63 7.35 6.35 5.95
N LEU A 64 8.24 5.36 5.99
CA LEU A 64 8.74 4.73 7.21
C LEU A 64 10.14 5.28 7.49
N LEU A 65 10.29 5.97 8.62
CA LEU A 65 11.57 6.46 9.13
C LEU A 65 11.85 5.76 10.46
N LYS A 66 12.98 5.06 10.52
CA LYS A 66 13.48 4.42 11.74
C LYS A 66 14.69 5.19 12.26
N ALA A 67 14.84 5.28 13.57
CA ALA A 67 16.05 5.74 14.25
C ALA A 67 17.15 4.67 14.13
N ALA A 68 18.37 5.03 14.52
CA ALA A 68 19.52 4.12 14.48
C ALA A 68 19.35 2.88 15.39
N ASP A 69 18.55 3.00 16.45
CA ASP A 69 18.16 1.91 17.36
C ASP A 69 17.00 1.04 16.83
N GLY A 70 16.51 1.32 15.62
CA GLY A 70 15.38 0.63 15.00
C GLY A 70 14.00 1.15 15.42
N LYS A 71 13.91 2.13 16.34
CA LYS A 71 12.63 2.72 16.76
C LYS A 71 11.99 3.47 15.59
N VAL A 72 10.70 3.22 15.34
CA VAL A 72 9.94 3.96 14.32
C VAL A 72 9.73 5.40 14.79
N ILE A 73 10.29 6.35 14.05
CA ILE A 73 10.11 7.79 14.26
C ILE A 73 8.87 8.28 13.51
N LYS A 74 8.70 7.83 12.26
CA LYS A 74 7.61 8.25 11.39
C LYS A 74 7.10 7.07 10.59
N ASP A 75 5.79 6.87 10.57
CA ASP A 75 5.13 5.90 9.71
C ASP A 75 3.78 6.45 9.27
N HIS A 76 3.68 6.80 8.00
CA HIS A 76 2.44 7.29 7.40
C HIS A 76 2.41 6.99 5.91
N TRP A 77 1.21 7.02 5.34
CA TRP A 77 0.98 6.85 3.92
C TRP A 77 0.70 8.20 3.26
N ASP A 78 1.52 8.55 2.28
CA ASP A 78 1.33 9.75 1.46
C ASP A 78 0.44 9.43 0.27
N HIS A 79 -0.68 10.13 0.13
CA HIS A 79 -1.47 10.11 -1.11
C HIS A 79 -0.69 10.80 -2.24
N LYS A 80 -0.43 10.06 -3.32
CA LYS A 80 0.28 10.55 -4.52
C LYS A 80 -0.65 10.88 -5.69
N GLY A 81 -1.96 10.92 -5.46
CA GLY A 81 -2.97 11.26 -6.47
C GLY A 81 -3.55 10.05 -7.20
N LYS A 82 -4.34 10.36 -8.24
CA LYS A 82 -4.96 9.35 -9.10
C LYS A 82 -3.89 8.55 -9.84
N ALA A 83 -4.10 7.25 -9.95
CA ALA A 83 -3.21 6.36 -10.67
C ALA A 83 -3.97 5.22 -11.33
N THR A 84 -3.42 4.77 -12.46
CA THR A 84 -3.77 3.51 -13.10
C THR A 84 -2.53 2.62 -13.02
N ALA A 85 -2.64 1.50 -12.31
CA ALA A 85 -1.57 0.50 -12.29
C ALA A 85 -1.96 -0.64 -13.23
N GLN A 86 -1.06 -0.97 -14.16
CA GLN A 86 -1.04 -2.28 -14.76
C GLN A 86 -0.18 -3.16 -13.84
N LEU A 87 -0.80 -4.21 -13.31
CA LEU A 87 -0.21 -5.15 -12.37
C LEU A 87 0.42 -6.31 -13.12
#